data_AF-W1DSM0-F1
#
_entry.id   AF-W1DSM0-F1
#
_cell.length_a   1.000
_cell.length_b   1.000
_cell.length_c   1.000
_cell.angle_alpha   90.00
_cell.angle_beta   90.00
_cell.angle_gamma   90.00
#
_symmetry.space_group_name_H-M   'P 1'
#
loop_
_entity.id
_entity.type
_entity.pdbx_description
1 polymer ?
#
loop_
_entity_poly.entity_id
_entity_poly.type
_entity_poly.pdbx_seq_one_letter_code
_entity_poly.pdbx_strand_id
1 'polypeptide(L)'
;MHNGQMGYWENRSSGAGNNEHTTRAFVAVGPSEAEKAARAEKVAKEKQQAEEAAKAFAAKTAAASAAAEKERQNAISAAAAAGQHQTVPDARNNLNQATAEASRLKTVADNALNTAKNKRKEAIDAVPVATQAEKKYQDLQQSIKGLTLNNNGQYGTQKWEVISSNKEHDHWGYRFYPSGITKAQVDAAQNDAVNKRNAATSLASQATAAEQASLQASAAYNAAETRRQAAQAALASAEQAAAAERKRQEAEAAAAAAAEKKTTG
;
A
#
# COMPACT_ATOMS: atom_id res chain seq x y z
N MET A 1 35.72 2.20 -22.22
CA MET A 1 34.80 3.23 -21.70
C MET A 1 35.06 4.54 -22.42
N HIS A 2 34.02 5.26 -22.81
CA HIS A 2 34.11 6.62 -23.37
C HIS A 2 32.99 7.45 -22.73
N ASN A 3 33.31 8.61 -22.14
CA ASN A 3 32.36 9.48 -21.42
C ASN A 3 31.48 8.75 -20.38
N GLY A 4 32.06 7.83 -19.61
CA GLY A 4 31.32 7.03 -18.61
C GLY A 4 30.43 5.92 -19.19
N GLN A 5 30.39 5.76 -20.52
CA GLN A 5 29.61 4.74 -21.20
C GLN A 5 30.50 3.54 -21.57
N MET A 6 30.01 2.34 -21.30
CA MET A 6 30.63 1.09 -21.78
C MET A 6 30.36 0.96 -23.28
N GLY A 7 31.32 0.43 -24.01
CA GLY A 7 31.21 0.32 -25.47
C GLY A 7 32.51 -0.09 -26.15
N TYR A 8 32.43 -0.36 -27.44
CA TYR A 8 33.58 -0.65 -28.29
C TYR A 8 33.72 0.41 -29.39
N TRP A 9 34.92 0.57 -29.91
CA TRP A 9 35.19 1.43 -31.05
C TRP A 9 35.08 0.62 -32.32
N GLU A 10 34.25 1.06 -33.26
CA GLU A 10 34.06 0.45 -34.57
C GLU A 10 34.56 1.39 -35.65
N ASN A 11 35.30 0.87 -36.62
CA ASN A 11 35.69 1.62 -37.81
C ASN A 11 34.53 1.54 -38.80
N ARG A 12 33.96 2.69 -39.15
CA ARG A 12 32.96 2.82 -40.21
C ARG A 12 33.63 3.44 -41.42
N SER A 13 33.74 2.67 -42.48
CA SER A 13 34.18 3.17 -43.78
C SER A 13 32.98 3.69 -44.56
N SER A 14 33.08 4.91 -45.07
CA SER A 14 32.10 5.51 -45.98
C SER A 14 32.82 6.03 -47.22
N GLY A 15 32.29 5.69 -48.40
CA GLY A 15 32.88 5.98 -49.71
C GLY A 15 33.10 4.71 -50.53
N ALA A 16 33.36 4.84 -51.83
CA ALA A 16 33.76 3.75 -52.72
C ALA A 16 34.93 4.19 -53.60
N GLY A 17 35.93 3.31 -53.78
CA GLY A 17 37.15 3.63 -54.53
C GLY A 17 38.12 4.53 -53.74
N ASN A 18 38.84 5.42 -54.43
CA ASN A 18 39.95 6.22 -53.86
C ASN A 18 39.55 7.26 -52.78
N ASN A 19 38.26 7.39 -52.45
CA ASN A 19 37.73 8.32 -51.45
C ASN A 19 37.13 7.60 -50.23
N GLU A 20 37.69 6.46 -49.85
CA GLU A 20 37.25 5.71 -48.66
C GLU A 20 37.72 6.42 -47.39
N HIS A 21 36.77 6.96 -46.62
CA HIS A 21 37.06 7.59 -45.33
C HIS A 21 36.68 6.63 -44.20
N THR A 22 37.66 6.21 -43.41
CA THR A 22 37.42 5.41 -42.21
C THR A 22 37.24 6.33 -41.00
N THR A 23 36.02 6.39 -40.47
CA THR A 23 35.71 7.14 -39.25
C THR A 23 35.54 6.16 -38.09
N ARG A 24 36.22 6.44 -36.96
CA ARG A 24 36.12 5.60 -35.77
C ARG A 24 34.93 6.07 -34.93
N ALA A 25 33.88 5.26 -34.88
CA ALA A 25 32.66 5.55 -34.13
C ALA A 25 32.65 4.74 -32.81
N PHE A 26 32.31 5.40 -31.70
CA PHE A 26 32.06 4.69 -30.44
C PHE A 26 30.66 4.08 -30.46
N VAL A 27 30.58 2.77 -30.35
CA VAL A 27 29.34 2.02 -30.22
C VAL A 27 29.14 1.72 -28.74
N ALA A 28 28.16 2.40 -28.14
CA ALA A 28 27.77 2.16 -26.77
C ALA A 28 27.18 0.75 -26.58
N VAL A 29 27.55 0.11 -25.47
CA VAL A 29 27.08 -1.22 -25.06
C VAL A 29 26.56 -1.10 -23.64
N GLY A 30 25.24 -1.20 -23.46
CA GLY A 30 24.56 -1.09 -22.17
C GLY A 30 24.14 0.34 -21.77
N PRO A 31 23.52 0.49 -20.58
CA PRO A 31 22.95 1.75 -20.12
C PRO A 31 24.06 2.74 -19.76
N SER A 32 23.85 4.01 -20.11
CA SER A 32 24.66 5.12 -19.60
C SER A 32 24.54 5.23 -18.08
N GLU A 33 25.54 5.81 -17.44
CA GLU A 33 25.49 6.10 -15.99
C GLU A 33 24.29 7.00 -15.65
N ALA A 34 23.90 7.91 -16.54
CA ALA A 34 22.70 8.73 -16.38
C ALA A 34 21.40 7.89 -16.38
N GLU A 35 21.27 6.91 -17.28
CA GLU A 35 20.11 6.01 -17.30
C GLU A 35 20.08 5.08 -16.07
N LYS A 36 21.24 4.64 -15.58
CA LYS A 36 21.34 3.87 -14.33
C LYS A 36 20.93 4.71 -13.12
N ALA A 37 21.40 5.96 -13.05
CA ALA A 37 21.07 6.89 -11.98
C ALA A 37 19.57 7.24 -11.98
N ALA A 38 19.01 7.61 -13.14
CA ALA A 38 17.59 7.91 -13.29
C ALA A 38 16.70 6.71 -12.90
N ARG A 39 17.14 5.48 -13.20
CA ARG A 39 16.46 4.27 -12.73
C ARG A 39 16.55 4.12 -11.21
N ALA A 40 17.74 4.22 -10.64
CA ALA A 40 17.91 4.09 -9.19
C ALA A 40 17.05 5.12 -8.44
N GLU A 41 16.95 6.35 -8.97
CA GLU A 41 16.10 7.41 -8.45
C GLU A 41 14.60 7.07 -8.58
N LYS A 42 14.14 6.55 -9.72
CA LYS A 42 12.76 6.08 -9.91
C LYS A 42 12.39 5.03 -8.86
N VAL A 43 13.26 4.04 -8.62
CA VAL A 43 13.04 2.97 -7.64
C VAL A 43 12.98 3.52 -6.22
N ALA A 44 13.92 4.41 -5.87
CA ALA A 44 13.94 5.05 -4.57
C ALA A 44 12.65 5.84 -4.33
N LYS A 45 12.17 6.55 -5.36
CA LYS A 45 10.94 7.34 -5.30
C LYS A 45 9.70 6.48 -5.13
N GLU A 46 9.55 5.39 -5.89
CA GLU A 46 8.41 4.48 -5.78
C GLU A 46 8.36 3.81 -4.39
N LYS A 47 9.52 3.39 -3.87
CA LYS A 47 9.61 2.85 -2.51
C LYS A 47 9.26 3.90 -1.46
N GLN A 48 9.82 5.10 -1.59
CA GLN A 48 9.56 6.20 -0.66
C GLN A 48 8.07 6.57 -0.64
N GLN A 49 7.42 6.66 -1.81
CA GLN A 49 5.98 6.91 -1.90
C GLN A 49 5.16 5.84 -1.18
N ALA A 50 5.53 4.57 -1.31
CA ALA A 50 4.84 3.47 -0.63
C ALA A 50 4.98 3.56 0.91
N GLU A 51 6.16 3.93 1.40
CA GLU A 51 6.45 4.15 2.82
C GLU A 51 5.76 5.41 3.38
N GLU A 52 5.78 6.51 2.64
CA GLU A 52 5.09 7.75 3.01
C GLU A 52 3.58 7.54 3.13
N ALA A 53 3.00 6.77 2.21
CA ALA A 53 1.59 6.44 2.27
C ALA A 53 1.26 5.52 3.48
N ALA A 54 2.20 4.69 3.95
CA ALA A 54 2.03 3.95 5.21
C ALA A 54 2.07 4.88 6.43
N LYS A 55 2.98 5.87 6.45
CA LYS A 55 3.02 6.90 7.49
C LYS A 55 1.75 7.75 7.50
N ALA A 56 1.26 8.13 6.32
CA ALA A 56 0.02 8.89 6.16
C ALA A 56 -1.20 8.11 6.69
N PHE A 57 -1.26 6.80 6.47
CA PHE A 57 -2.30 5.94 7.04
C PHE A 57 -2.27 5.93 8.58
N ALA A 58 -1.09 5.79 9.18
CA ALA A 58 -0.93 5.88 10.63
C ALA A 58 -1.38 7.24 11.19
N ALA A 59 -0.99 8.33 10.52
CA ALA A 59 -1.39 9.69 10.90
C ALA A 59 -2.92 9.90 10.80
N LYS A 60 -3.56 9.42 9.74
CA LYS A 60 -5.03 9.47 9.59
C LYS A 60 -5.75 8.71 10.70
N THR A 61 -5.21 7.55 11.09
CA THR A 61 -5.75 6.75 12.20
C THR A 61 -5.67 7.52 13.52
N ALA A 62 -4.53 8.16 13.80
CA ALA A 62 -4.36 8.98 15.01
C ALA A 62 -5.30 10.19 15.03
N ALA A 63 -5.44 10.89 13.90
CA ALA A 63 -6.33 12.04 13.78
C ALA A 63 -7.81 11.66 13.97
N ALA A 64 -8.25 10.53 13.40
CA ALA A 64 -9.61 10.03 13.59
C ALA A 64 -9.92 9.72 15.06
N SER A 65 -8.97 9.10 15.77
CA SER A 65 -9.11 8.83 17.21
C SER A 65 -9.17 10.12 18.05
N ALA A 66 -8.36 11.13 17.69
CA ALA A 66 -8.37 12.42 18.38
C ALA A 66 -9.70 13.18 18.16
N ALA A 67 -10.28 13.13 16.96
CA ALA A 67 -11.57 13.75 16.68
C ALA A 67 -12.71 13.09 17.49
N ALA A 68 -12.69 11.77 17.61
CA ALA A 68 -13.69 11.02 18.36
C ALA A 68 -13.69 11.33 19.87
N GLU A 69 -12.57 11.78 20.44
CA GLU A 69 -12.48 12.17 21.86
C GLU A 69 -13.45 13.30 22.23
N LYS A 70 -13.52 14.33 21.39
CA LYS A 70 -14.36 15.50 21.68
C LYS A 70 -15.85 15.14 21.70
N GLU A 71 -16.28 14.34 20.72
CA GLU A 71 -17.66 13.86 20.64
C GLU A 71 -18.01 12.95 21.81
N ARG A 72 -17.05 12.15 22.27
CA ARG A 72 -17.24 11.25 23.40
C ARG A 72 -17.55 11.99 24.69
N GLN A 73 -16.79 13.05 25.00
CA GLN A 73 -17.01 13.82 26.23
C GLN A 73 -18.42 14.44 26.27
N ASN A 74 -18.88 15.00 25.15
CA ASN A 74 -20.22 15.56 25.04
C ASN A 74 -21.31 14.48 25.23
N ALA A 75 -21.13 13.29 24.63
CA ALA A 75 -22.06 12.18 24.77
C ALA A 75 -22.15 11.66 26.21
N ILE A 76 -21.01 11.59 26.92
CA ILE A 76 -20.96 11.17 28.32
C ILE A 76 -21.74 12.15 29.21
N SER A 77 -21.50 13.45 29.06
CA SER A 77 -22.22 14.47 29.85
C SER A 77 -23.73 14.44 29.60
N ALA A 78 -24.15 14.32 28.34
CA ALA A 78 -25.58 14.24 27.99
C ALA A 78 -26.23 12.97 28.56
N ALA A 79 -25.54 11.83 28.52
CA ALA A 79 -26.07 10.58 29.04
C ALA A 79 -26.15 10.56 30.58
N ALA A 80 -25.22 11.20 31.28
CA ALA A 80 -25.31 11.39 32.73
C ALA A 80 -26.57 12.19 33.11
N ALA A 81 -26.87 13.28 32.38
CA ALA A 81 -28.08 14.06 32.61
C ALA A 81 -29.36 13.23 32.35
N ALA A 82 -29.42 12.51 31.23
CA ALA A 82 -30.57 11.67 30.90
C ALA A 82 -30.75 10.48 31.87
N GLY A 83 -29.65 9.94 32.41
CA GLY A 83 -29.65 8.81 33.33
C GLY A 83 -30.43 9.06 34.64
N GLN A 84 -30.57 10.32 35.07
CA GLN A 84 -31.36 10.67 36.26
C GLN A 84 -32.84 10.28 36.16
N HIS A 85 -33.35 10.08 34.94
CA HIS A 85 -34.74 9.71 34.67
C HIS A 85 -34.91 8.24 34.28
N GLN A 86 -33.83 7.45 34.27
CA GLN A 86 -33.88 6.03 33.94
C GLN A 86 -34.01 5.16 35.19
N THR A 87 -34.64 3.99 35.03
CA THR A 87 -34.59 2.97 36.06
C THR A 87 -33.22 2.28 36.04
N VAL A 88 -32.73 1.86 37.23
CA VAL A 88 -31.46 1.14 37.34
C VAL A 88 -31.43 -0.14 36.49
N PRO A 89 -32.49 -0.99 36.45
CA PRO A 89 -32.54 -2.16 35.59
C PRO A 89 -32.39 -1.82 34.09
N ASP A 90 -33.08 -0.79 33.60
CA ASP A 90 -33.02 -0.39 32.19
C ASP A 90 -31.63 0.14 31.83
N ALA A 91 -31.05 1.00 32.68
CA ALA A 91 -29.71 1.53 32.47
C ALA A 91 -28.64 0.41 32.45
N ARG A 92 -28.82 -0.62 33.29
CA ARG A 92 -27.92 -1.78 33.33
C ARG A 92 -28.05 -2.67 32.09
N ASN A 93 -29.27 -2.88 31.60
CA ASN A 93 -29.51 -3.59 30.34
C ASN A 93 -28.87 -2.86 29.15
N ASN A 94 -29.02 -1.53 29.08
CA ASN A 94 -28.41 -0.69 28.06
C ASN A 94 -26.87 -0.77 28.09
N LEU A 95 -26.27 -0.72 29.29
CA LEU A 95 -24.82 -0.88 29.44
C LEU A 95 -24.34 -2.25 28.97
N ASN A 96 -25.06 -3.33 29.29
CA ASN A 96 -24.71 -4.68 28.85
C ASN A 96 -24.72 -4.80 27.32
N GLN A 97 -25.77 -4.27 26.66
CA GLN A 97 -25.87 -4.27 25.20
C GLN A 97 -24.74 -3.44 24.55
N ALA A 98 -24.48 -2.24 25.08
CA ALA A 98 -23.41 -1.38 24.56
C ALA A 98 -22.02 -2.02 24.75
N THR A 99 -21.80 -2.75 25.85
CA THR A 99 -20.55 -3.47 26.12
C THR A 99 -20.35 -4.62 25.14
N ALA A 100 -21.40 -5.39 24.86
CA ALA A 100 -21.35 -6.48 23.90
C ALA A 100 -21.04 -5.97 22.48
N GLU A 101 -21.70 -4.91 22.03
CA GLU A 101 -21.47 -4.34 20.69
C GLU A 101 -20.07 -3.72 20.57
N ALA A 102 -19.61 -2.99 21.59
CA ALA A 102 -18.25 -2.45 21.59
C ALA A 102 -17.19 -3.56 21.49
N SER A 103 -17.39 -4.67 22.21
CA SER A 103 -16.49 -5.82 22.16
C SER A 103 -16.47 -6.48 20.77
N ARG A 104 -17.64 -6.65 20.16
CA ARG A 104 -17.78 -7.19 18.79
C ARG A 104 -17.07 -6.31 17.77
N LEU A 105 -17.33 -5.00 17.82
CA LEU A 105 -16.75 -4.03 16.88
C LEU A 105 -15.24 -3.84 17.11
N LYS A 106 -14.75 -4.05 18.34
CA LYS A 106 -13.30 -4.09 18.60
C LYS A 106 -12.62 -5.16 17.78
N THR A 107 -13.16 -6.38 17.80
CA THR A 107 -12.62 -7.50 17.02
C THR A 107 -12.65 -7.22 15.52
N VAL A 108 -13.74 -6.62 15.02
CA VAL A 108 -13.85 -6.20 13.60
C VAL A 108 -12.79 -5.16 13.25
N ALA A 109 -12.60 -4.15 14.09
CA ALA A 109 -11.61 -3.09 13.88
C ALA A 109 -10.17 -3.65 13.90
N ASP A 110 -9.84 -4.52 14.85
CA ASP A 110 -8.52 -5.14 14.96
C ASP A 110 -8.21 -6.01 13.72
N ASN A 111 -9.19 -6.80 13.25
CA ASN A 111 -9.04 -7.62 12.05
C ASN A 111 -8.87 -6.78 10.78
N ALA A 112 -9.64 -5.69 10.64
CA ALA A 112 -9.53 -4.77 9.52
C ALA A 112 -8.15 -4.07 9.51
N LEU A 113 -7.66 -3.66 10.68
CA LEU A 113 -6.34 -3.05 10.83
C LEU A 113 -5.21 -4.02 10.45
N ASN A 114 -5.29 -5.27 10.91
CA ASN A 114 -4.30 -6.30 10.56
C ASN A 114 -4.31 -6.60 9.06
N THR A 115 -5.49 -6.65 8.45
CA THR A 115 -5.64 -6.82 6.99
C THR A 115 -5.00 -5.66 6.24
N ALA A 116 -5.26 -4.42 6.65
CA ALA A 116 -4.66 -3.22 6.05
C ALA A 116 -3.12 -3.23 6.16
N LYS A 117 -2.57 -3.56 7.34
CA LYS A 117 -1.12 -3.67 7.55
C LYS A 117 -0.48 -4.72 6.65
N ASN A 118 -1.09 -5.90 6.57
CA ASN A 118 -0.58 -6.99 5.73
C ASN A 118 -0.61 -6.60 4.24
N LYS A 119 -1.72 -6.01 3.77
CA LYS A 119 -1.83 -5.56 2.37
C LYS A 119 -0.85 -4.44 2.03
N ARG A 120 -0.63 -3.50 2.95
CA ARG A 120 0.39 -2.46 2.78
C ARG A 120 1.79 -3.07 2.67
N LYS A 121 2.10 -4.05 3.51
CA LYS A 121 3.37 -4.78 3.44
C LYS A 121 3.55 -5.50 2.10
N GLU A 122 2.53 -6.24 1.65
CA GLU A 122 2.53 -6.90 0.33
C GLU A 122 2.78 -5.90 -0.80
N ALA A 123 2.13 -4.73 -0.75
CA ALA A 123 2.33 -3.67 -1.74
C ALA A 123 3.76 -3.12 -1.74
N ILE A 124 4.35 -2.87 -0.57
CA ILE A 124 5.74 -2.41 -0.44
C ILE A 124 6.72 -3.47 -0.96
N ASP A 125 6.52 -4.75 -0.60
CA ASP A 125 7.39 -5.85 -1.00
C ASP A 125 7.31 -6.14 -2.53
N ALA A 126 6.19 -5.80 -3.18
CA ALA A 126 6.00 -5.97 -4.62
C ALA A 126 6.77 -4.93 -5.48
N VAL A 127 7.01 -3.73 -4.97
CA VAL A 127 7.73 -2.65 -5.69
C VAL A 127 9.13 -3.09 -6.17
N PRO A 128 10.03 -3.62 -5.31
CA PRO A 128 11.36 -4.04 -5.74
C PRO A 128 11.31 -5.24 -6.72
N VAL A 129 10.32 -6.12 -6.59
CA VAL A 129 10.14 -7.28 -7.50
C VAL A 129 9.74 -6.81 -8.90
N ALA A 130 8.78 -5.90 -9.00
CA ALA A 130 8.37 -5.29 -10.27
C ALA A 130 9.52 -4.50 -10.91
N THR A 131 10.24 -3.72 -10.09
CA THR A 131 11.44 -2.99 -10.50
C THR A 131 12.50 -3.91 -11.11
N GLN A 132 12.80 -5.03 -10.45
CA GLN A 132 13.86 -5.93 -10.92
C GLN A 132 13.50 -6.57 -12.27
N ALA A 133 12.24 -6.92 -12.47
CA ALA A 133 11.76 -7.45 -13.74
C ALA A 133 11.80 -6.40 -14.86
N GLU A 134 11.41 -5.16 -14.57
CA GLU A 134 11.55 -4.04 -15.52
C GLU A 134 13.02 -3.81 -15.89
N LYS A 135 13.93 -3.82 -14.91
CA LYS A 135 15.38 -3.72 -15.15
C LYS A 135 15.86 -4.83 -16.09
N LYS A 136 15.52 -6.09 -15.82
CA LYS A 136 15.92 -7.23 -16.65
C LYS A 136 15.45 -7.07 -18.10
N TYR A 137 14.20 -6.67 -18.31
CA TYR A 137 13.67 -6.42 -19.65
C TYR A 137 14.44 -5.31 -20.37
N GLN A 138 14.68 -4.19 -19.69
CA GLN A 138 15.37 -3.07 -20.32
C GLN A 138 16.86 -3.36 -20.59
N ASP A 139 17.53 -4.13 -19.71
CA ASP A 139 18.92 -4.58 -19.93
C ASP A 139 19.02 -5.49 -21.17
N LEU A 140 18.02 -6.36 -21.39
CA LEU A 140 17.91 -7.15 -22.62
C LEU A 140 17.66 -6.27 -23.85
N GLN A 141 16.74 -5.31 -23.78
CA GLN A 141 16.47 -4.35 -24.87
C GLN A 141 17.73 -3.58 -25.29
N GLN A 142 18.54 -3.16 -24.32
CA GLN A 142 19.81 -2.50 -24.61
C GLN A 142 20.85 -3.46 -25.21
N SER A 143 20.90 -4.70 -24.74
CA SER A 143 21.82 -5.72 -25.26
C SER A 143 21.50 -6.13 -26.70
N ILE A 144 20.24 -5.97 -27.14
CA ILE A 144 19.83 -6.25 -28.53
C ILE A 144 19.81 -5.01 -29.43
N LYS A 145 20.16 -3.83 -28.91
CA LYS A 145 20.11 -2.58 -29.67
C LYS A 145 21.09 -2.64 -30.85
N GLY A 146 20.57 -2.43 -32.06
CA GLY A 146 21.35 -2.49 -33.30
C GLY A 146 21.65 -3.91 -33.79
N LEU A 147 21.11 -4.94 -33.14
CA LEU A 147 21.18 -6.31 -33.63
C LEU A 147 20.04 -6.60 -34.60
N THR A 148 20.31 -7.51 -35.52
CA THR A 148 19.33 -8.09 -36.44
C THR A 148 18.79 -9.39 -35.88
N LEU A 149 17.52 -9.70 -36.17
CA LEU A 149 16.89 -10.95 -35.79
C LEU A 149 17.00 -11.95 -36.95
N ASN A 150 17.52 -13.15 -36.70
CA ASN A 150 17.51 -14.22 -37.71
C ASN A 150 16.18 -15.00 -37.71
N ASN A 151 16.00 -15.86 -38.73
CA ASN A 151 14.79 -16.70 -38.87
C ASN A 151 14.60 -17.71 -37.72
N ASN A 152 15.66 -17.99 -36.96
CA ASN A 152 15.61 -18.88 -35.79
C ASN A 152 15.29 -18.13 -34.49
N GLY A 153 14.95 -16.84 -34.57
CA GLY A 153 14.57 -16.02 -33.41
C GLY A 153 15.75 -15.62 -32.52
N GLN A 154 16.98 -15.63 -33.02
CA GLN A 154 18.17 -15.15 -32.31
C GLN A 154 18.57 -13.76 -32.80
N TYR A 155 18.91 -12.88 -31.86
CA TYR A 155 19.55 -11.60 -32.17
C TYR A 155 21.03 -11.81 -32.48
N GLY A 156 21.59 -10.98 -33.36
CA GLY A 156 22.99 -11.06 -33.75
C GLY A 156 23.37 -10.00 -34.77
N THR A 157 24.64 -10.01 -35.17
CA THR A 157 25.16 -9.13 -36.22
C THR A 157 25.28 -9.89 -37.53
N GLN A 158 24.97 -9.22 -38.64
CA GLN A 158 25.25 -9.72 -39.98
C GLN A 158 26.47 -8.99 -40.53
N LYS A 159 27.44 -9.74 -41.03
CA LYS A 159 28.62 -9.18 -41.70
C LYS A 159 28.70 -9.69 -43.13
N TRP A 160 29.01 -8.79 -44.04
CA TRP A 160 29.32 -9.12 -45.43
C TRP A 160 30.78 -9.57 -45.51
N GLU A 161 31.01 -10.84 -45.83
CA GLU A 161 32.34 -11.45 -45.84
C GLU A 161 32.41 -12.64 -46.80
N VAL A 162 33.61 -13.15 -47.01
CA VAL A 162 33.81 -14.39 -47.78
C VAL A 162 33.29 -15.57 -46.97
N ILE A 163 32.23 -16.21 -47.47
CA ILE A 163 31.58 -17.33 -46.79
C ILE A 163 32.13 -18.69 -47.22
N SER A 164 32.69 -18.77 -48.42
CA SER A 164 33.42 -19.91 -48.96
C SER A 164 34.35 -19.48 -50.10
N SER A 165 35.45 -20.20 -50.29
CA SER A 165 36.39 -19.97 -51.40
C SER A 165 36.67 -21.28 -52.12
N ASN A 166 36.83 -21.23 -53.43
CA ASN A 166 37.39 -22.32 -54.22
C ASN A 166 38.69 -21.86 -54.91
N LYS A 167 39.29 -22.72 -55.76
CA LYS A 167 40.55 -22.40 -56.44
C LYS A 167 40.47 -21.20 -57.41
N GLU A 168 39.28 -20.78 -57.79
CA GLU A 168 39.05 -19.79 -58.86
C GLU A 168 38.36 -18.52 -58.36
N HIS A 169 37.50 -18.61 -57.34
CA HIS A 169 36.67 -17.49 -56.87
C HIS A 169 36.34 -17.54 -55.36
N ASP A 170 36.25 -16.34 -54.78
CA ASP A 170 35.67 -16.10 -53.45
C ASP A 170 34.16 -15.87 -53.56
N HIS A 171 33.39 -16.57 -52.72
CA HIS A 171 31.95 -16.38 -52.61
C HIS A 171 31.66 -15.48 -51.42
N TRP A 172 31.19 -14.28 -51.72
CA TRP A 172 30.79 -13.29 -50.71
C TRP A 172 29.33 -13.48 -50.31
N GLY A 173 29.06 -13.33 -49.02
CA GLY A 173 27.73 -13.51 -48.45
C GLY A 173 27.60 -12.86 -47.08
N TYR A 174 26.37 -12.79 -46.58
CA TYR A 174 26.13 -12.39 -45.19
C TYR A 174 26.31 -13.58 -44.25
N ARG A 175 27.30 -13.51 -43.35
CA ARG A 175 27.40 -14.43 -42.20
C ARG A 175 26.72 -13.82 -40.98
N PHE A 176 25.93 -14.63 -40.28
CA PHE A 176 25.25 -14.24 -39.04
C PHE A 176 26.04 -14.68 -37.82
N TYR A 177 26.27 -13.76 -36.89
CA TYR A 177 26.94 -13.99 -35.61
C TYR A 177 25.93 -13.82 -34.46
N PRO A 178 25.49 -14.91 -33.80
CA PRO A 178 24.48 -14.83 -32.74
C PRO A 178 25.03 -14.13 -31.50
N SER A 179 24.23 -13.28 -30.87
CA SER A 179 24.54 -12.65 -29.59
C SER A 179 24.26 -13.55 -28.38
N GLY A 180 23.58 -14.68 -28.60
CA GLY A 180 23.10 -15.57 -27.53
C GLY A 180 21.77 -15.12 -26.90
N ILE A 181 21.21 -13.98 -27.31
CA ILE A 181 19.91 -13.49 -26.85
C ILE A 181 18.84 -13.89 -27.88
N THR A 182 17.75 -14.49 -27.41
CA THR A 182 16.61 -14.87 -28.28
C THR A 182 15.45 -13.89 -28.14
N LYS A 183 14.62 -13.80 -29.17
CA LYS A 183 13.34 -13.06 -29.12
C LYS A 183 12.46 -13.57 -27.98
N ALA A 184 12.40 -14.89 -27.79
CA ALA A 184 11.63 -15.50 -26.71
C ALA A 184 12.09 -15.03 -25.31
N GLN A 185 13.39 -14.87 -25.09
CA GLN A 185 13.92 -14.33 -23.82
C GLN A 185 13.49 -12.88 -23.59
N VAL A 186 13.50 -12.06 -24.64
CA VAL A 186 13.07 -10.65 -24.56
C VAL A 186 11.57 -10.54 -24.33
N ASP A 187 10.76 -11.32 -25.06
CA ASP A 187 9.30 -11.36 -24.91
C ASP A 187 8.91 -11.86 -23.50
N ALA A 188 9.57 -12.90 -22.99
CA ALA A 188 9.33 -13.42 -21.65
C ALA A 188 9.66 -12.37 -20.57
N ALA A 189 10.79 -11.65 -20.71
CA ALA A 189 11.15 -10.58 -19.79
C ALA A 189 10.18 -9.40 -19.85
N GLN A 190 9.67 -9.06 -21.05
CA GLN A 190 8.65 -8.03 -21.24
C GLN A 190 7.36 -8.39 -20.50
N ASN A 191 6.85 -9.62 -20.74
CA ASN A 191 5.64 -10.11 -20.09
C ASN A 191 5.81 -10.16 -18.57
N ASP A 192 6.96 -10.62 -18.09
CA ASP A 192 7.26 -10.67 -16.65
C ASP A 192 7.26 -9.27 -16.01
N ALA A 193 7.89 -8.29 -16.67
CA ALA A 193 7.91 -6.90 -16.21
C ALA A 193 6.51 -6.28 -16.16
N VAL A 194 5.70 -6.51 -17.20
CA VAL A 194 4.30 -6.03 -17.26
C VAL A 194 3.46 -6.67 -16.16
N ASN A 195 3.52 -8.00 -16.02
CA ASN A 195 2.73 -8.74 -15.04
C ASN A 195 3.07 -8.32 -13.61
N LYS A 196 4.36 -8.21 -13.27
CA LYS A 196 4.78 -7.81 -11.92
C LYS A 196 4.42 -6.35 -11.62
N ARG A 197 4.49 -5.46 -12.61
CA ARG A 197 4.05 -4.07 -12.44
C ARG A 197 2.55 -3.99 -12.21
N ASN A 198 1.74 -4.72 -12.99
CA ASN A 198 0.29 -4.80 -12.79
C ASN A 198 -0.06 -5.38 -11.42
N ALA A 199 0.66 -6.42 -10.96
CA ALA A 199 0.48 -6.99 -9.64
C ALA A 199 0.80 -5.98 -8.53
N ALA A 200 1.93 -5.26 -8.63
CA ALA A 200 2.31 -4.22 -7.66
C ALA A 200 1.26 -3.09 -7.60
N THR A 201 0.76 -2.63 -8.76
CA THR A 201 -0.31 -1.64 -8.82
C THR A 201 -1.60 -2.15 -8.18
N SER A 202 -2.00 -3.39 -8.48
CA SER A 202 -3.19 -4.01 -7.89
C SER A 202 -3.08 -4.13 -6.37
N LEU A 203 -1.92 -4.56 -5.86
CA LEU A 203 -1.66 -4.66 -4.41
C LEU A 203 -1.70 -3.29 -3.74
N ALA A 204 -1.18 -2.25 -4.38
CA ALA A 204 -1.27 -0.88 -3.87
C ALA A 204 -2.73 -0.42 -3.76
N SER A 205 -3.56 -0.67 -4.77
CA SER A 205 -5.00 -0.36 -4.73
C SER A 205 -5.74 -1.16 -3.65
N GLN A 206 -5.44 -2.45 -3.49
CA GLN A 206 -6.00 -3.29 -2.44
C GLN A 206 -5.61 -2.80 -1.04
N ALA A 207 -4.36 -2.35 -0.86
CA ALA A 207 -3.89 -1.77 0.39
C ALA A 207 -4.68 -0.50 0.73
N THR A 208 -4.88 0.41 -0.22
CA THR A 208 -5.69 1.61 0.00
C THR A 208 -7.15 1.28 0.35
N ALA A 209 -7.76 0.30 -0.31
CA ALA A 209 -9.12 -0.13 0.01
C ALA A 209 -9.22 -0.74 1.42
N ALA A 210 -8.26 -1.60 1.79
CA ALA A 210 -8.19 -2.19 3.12
C ALA A 210 -7.98 -1.13 4.22
N GLU A 211 -7.17 -0.12 3.95
CA GLU A 211 -6.95 1.02 4.86
C GLU A 211 -8.23 1.84 5.06
N GLN A 212 -8.99 2.09 3.99
CA GLN A 212 -10.27 2.77 4.10
C GLN A 212 -11.27 1.95 4.94
N ALA A 213 -11.36 0.64 4.70
CA ALA A 213 -12.18 -0.26 5.51
C ALA A 213 -11.75 -0.28 6.98
N SER A 214 -10.44 -0.26 7.25
CA SER A 214 -9.89 -0.16 8.61
C SER A 214 -10.27 1.14 9.30
N LEU A 215 -10.27 2.27 8.59
CA LEU A 215 -10.70 3.56 9.15
C LEU A 215 -12.20 3.54 9.50
N GLN A 216 -13.03 2.97 8.64
CA GLN A 216 -14.47 2.83 8.89
C GLN A 216 -14.75 1.92 10.09
N ALA A 217 -14.07 0.77 10.18
CA ALA A 217 -14.21 -0.15 11.29
C ALA A 217 -13.75 0.50 12.62
N SER A 218 -12.65 1.26 12.59
CA SER A 218 -12.17 2.01 13.75
C SER A 218 -13.16 3.09 14.19
N ALA A 219 -13.75 3.84 13.24
CA ALA A 219 -14.78 4.83 13.56
C ALA A 219 -16.03 4.18 14.18
N ALA A 220 -16.49 3.04 13.65
CA ALA A 220 -17.60 2.29 14.21
C ALA A 220 -17.32 1.81 15.64
N TYR A 221 -16.12 1.28 15.89
CA TYR A 221 -15.68 0.89 17.23
C TYR A 221 -15.62 2.09 18.18
N ASN A 222 -15.04 3.22 17.77
CA ASN A 222 -14.95 4.41 18.61
C ASN A 222 -16.33 4.97 18.98
N ALA A 223 -17.29 4.93 18.05
CA ALA A 223 -18.68 5.28 18.31
C ALA A 223 -19.35 4.31 19.30
N ALA A 224 -19.06 3.01 19.18
CA ALA A 224 -19.56 1.99 20.11
C ALA A 224 -18.98 2.16 21.52
N GLU A 225 -17.68 2.39 21.65
CA GLU A 225 -17.04 2.71 22.93
C GLU A 225 -17.62 3.99 23.55
N THR A 226 -17.91 4.99 22.72
CA THR A 226 -18.60 6.21 23.18
C THR A 226 -19.97 5.88 23.78
N ARG A 227 -20.78 5.05 23.11
CA ARG A 227 -22.07 4.60 23.64
C ARG A 227 -21.92 3.78 24.92
N ARG A 228 -20.91 2.92 25.00
CA ARG A 228 -20.62 2.12 26.20
C ARG A 228 -20.31 3.03 27.40
N GLN A 229 -19.45 4.03 27.21
CA GLN A 229 -19.07 4.97 28.27
C GLN A 229 -20.25 5.88 28.65
N ALA A 230 -21.04 6.33 27.68
CA ALA A 230 -22.27 7.07 27.91
C ALA A 230 -23.29 6.24 28.72
N ALA A 231 -23.50 4.97 28.38
CA ALA A 231 -24.37 4.06 29.13
C ALA A 231 -23.85 3.81 30.56
N GLN A 232 -22.53 3.76 30.74
CA GLN A 232 -21.92 3.65 32.06
C GLN A 232 -22.19 4.88 32.93
N ALA A 233 -22.09 6.08 32.34
CA ALA A 233 -22.43 7.33 33.03
C ALA A 233 -23.93 7.41 33.37
N ALA A 234 -24.81 7.00 32.44
CA ALA A 234 -26.24 6.96 32.66
C ALA A 234 -26.63 6.01 33.80
N LEU A 235 -26.00 4.83 33.89
CA LEU A 235 -26.20 3.88 35.00
C LEU A 235 -25.80 4.49 36.34
N ALA A 236 -24.63 5.13 36.42
CA ALA A 236 -24.19 5.79 37.64
C ALA A 236 -25.19 6.88 38.10
N SER A 237 -25.73 7.66 37.15
CA SER A 237 -26.74 8.67 37.45
C SER A 237 -28.09 8.07 37.87
N ALA A 238 -28.53 6.98 37.25
CA ALA A 238 -29.75 6.26 37.64
C ALA A 238 -29.64 5.68 39.06
N GLU A 239 -28.47 5.12 39.42
CA GLU A 239 -28.21 4.61 40.76
C GLU A 239 -28.24 5.72 41.82
N GLN A 240 -27.67 6.89 41.51
CA GLN A 240 -27.73 8.07 42.38
C GLN A 240 -29.15 8.58 42.58
N ALA A 241 -29.93 8.69 41.50
CA ALA A 241 -31.32 9.13 41.55
C ALA A 241 -32.20 8.16 42.36
N ALA A 242 -32.05 6.86 42.13
CA ALA A 242 -32.77 5.82 42.88
C ALA A 242 -32.41 5.84 44.38
N ALA A 243 -31.15 6.09 44.73
CA ALA A 243 -30.73 6.23 46.13
C ALA A 243 -31.31 7.49 46.80
N ALA A 244 -31.37 8.61 46.07
CA ALA A 244 -31.98 9.85 46.57
C ALA A 244 -33.49 9.69 46.81
N GLU A 245 -34.19 9.04 45.88
CA GLU A 245 -35.63 8.78 46.00
C GLU A 245 -35.94 7.86 47.19
N ARG A 246 -35.14 6.81 47.43
CA ARG A 246 -35.30 5.96 48.62
C ARG A 246 -35.16 6.75 49.92
N LYS A 247 -34.13 7.61 50.03
CA LYS A 247 -33.96 8.47 51.22
C LYS A 247 -35.13 9.42 51.43
N ARG A 248 -35.70 9.94 50.34
CA ARG A 248 -36.88 10.80 50.40
C ARG A 248 -38.09 10.01 50.93
N GLN A 249 -38.34 8.81 50.42
CA GLN A 249 -39.42 7.95 50.87
C GLN A 249 -39.27 7.56 52.35
N GLU A 250 -38.06 7.24 52.80
CA GLU A 250 -37.76 6.97 54.21
C GLU A 250 -38.06 8.19 55.10
N ALA A 251 -37.70 9.40 54.65
CA ALA A 251 -37.97 10.63 55.38
C ALA A 251 -39.48 10.97 55.43
N GLU A 252 -40.19 10.79 54.31
CA GLU A 252 -41.65 10.99 54.23
C GLU A 252 -42.39 9.98 55.13
N ALA A 253 -41.98 8.71 55.12
CA ALA A 253 -42.54 7.69 56.01
C ALA A 253 -42.29 8.00 57.50
N ALA A 254 -41.08 8.46 57.85
CA ALA A 254 -40.76 8.87 59.21
C ALA A 254 -41.60 10.08 59.67
N ALA A 255 -41.83 11.05 58.78
CA ALA A 255 -42.68 12.20 59.06
C ALA A 255 -44.15 11.81 59.26
N ALA A 256 -44.68 10.91 58.41
CA ALA A 256 -46.05 10.39 58.55
C ALA A 256 -46.24 9.64 59.88
N ALA A 257 -45.31 8.76 60.25
CA ALA A 257 -45.35 8.02 61.51
C ALA A 257 -45.28 8.95 62.75
N ALA A 258 -44.54 10.05 62.66
CA ALA A 258 -44.49 11.06 63.73
C ALA A 258 -45.79 11.85 63.85
N ALA A 259 -46.51 12.08 62.75
CA ALA A 259 -47.80 12.79 62.74
C ALA A 259 -48.94 11.92 63.31
N GLU A 260 -48.97 10.62 63.01
CA GLU A 260 -49.96 9.69 63.56
C GLU A 260 -49.85 9.54 65.09
N LYS A 261 -48.62 9.52 65.62
CA LYS A 261 -48.39 9.50 67.09
C LYS A 261 -48.89 10.75 67.82
N LYS A 262 -49.02 11.89 67.13
CA LYS A 262 -49.53 13.15 67.72
C LYS A 262 -51.06 13.26 67.71
N THR A 263 -51.74 12.44 66.92
CA THR A 263 -53.22 12.47 66.77
C THR A 263 -53.92 11.38 67.58
N THR A 264 -53.17 10.42 68.12
CA THR A 264 -53.67 9.28 68.90
C THR A 264 -53.26 9.28 70.38
N GLY A 265 -52.48 10.30 70.82
CA GLY A 265 -52.13 10.53 72.23
C GLY A 265 -52.79 11.80 72.75
#